data_AF-A0A6G4UAT6-F1
#
_entry.id   AF-A0A6G4UAT6-F1
#
_cell.length_a   1.000
_cell.length_b   1.000
_cell.length_c   1.000
_cell.angle_alpha   90.00
_cell.angle_beta   90.00
_cell.angle_gamma   90.00
#
_symmetry.space_group_name_H-M   'P 1'
#
loop_
_entity.id
_entity.type
_entity.pdbx_description
1 polymer ?
#
loop_
_entity_poly.entity_id
_entity_poly.type
_entity_poly.pdbx_seq_one_letter_code
_entity_poly.pdbx_strand_id
1 'polypeptide(L)'
;MFDVSTAGTSGQPAITADQAAEAEYEAVCVSGDEEDCGEASGPLTDADALTRWMAEHTRDTGHQRFRRAYCEYAHVEPGAWL
;
A
#
# COMPACT_ATOMS: atom_id res chain seq x y z
N MET A 1 8.35 22.54 -37.74
CA MET A 1 7.96 21.13 -37.96
C MET A 1 9.06 20.26 -37.39
N PHE A 2 8.91 19.79 -36.15
CA PHE A 2 9.67 18.65 -35.63
C PHE A 2 8.67 17.84 -34.83
N ASP A 3 8.29 16.71 -35.42
CA ASP A 3 7.42 15.71 -34.84
C ASP A 3 8.23 14.93 -33.80
N VAL A 4 7.82 15.00 -32.53
CA VAL A 4 8.36 14.15 -31.47
C VAL A 4 7.41 12.97 -31.29
N SER A 5 7.50 12.03 -32.22
CA SER A 5 6.80 10.74 -32.17
C SER A 5 7.32 9.86 -31.04
N THR A 6 6.36 9.39 -30.23
CA THR A 6 6.25 8.11 -29.53
C THR A 6 7.44 7.61 -28.70
N ALA A 7 7.30 7.83 -27.38
CA ALA A 7 7.49 6.87 -26.29
C ALA A 7 8.32 5.61 -26.61
N GLY A 8 9.60 5.64 -26.24
CA GLY A 8 10.30 4.42 -25.85
C GLY A 8 9.90 4.06 -24.42
N THR A 9 8.99 3.11 -24.25
CA THR A 9 8.92 2.34 -22.99
C THR A 9 9.55 0.99 -23.27
N SER A 10 10.78 0.84 -22.79
CA SER A 10 11.37 -0.48 -22.56
C SER A 10 10.36 -1.33 -21.79
N GLY A 11 10.07 -2.52 -22.29
CA GLY A 11 8.95 -3.38 -21.86
C GLY A 11 8.88 -3.54 -20.34
N GLN A 12 7.91 -2.85 -19.74
CA GLN A 12 7.42 -3.16 -18.41
C GLN A 12 6.51 -4.40 -18.54
N PRO A 13 6.60 -5.42 -17.67
CA PRO A 13 5.55 -6.44 -17.57
C PRO A 13 4.18 -5.77 -17.58
N ALA A 14 3.26 -6.23 -18.44
CA ALA A 14 1.90 -5.69 -18.52
C ALA A 14 1.11 -6.10 -17.27
N ILE A 15 1.38 -5.41 -16.16
CA ILE A 15 0.64 -5.47 -14.91
C ILE A 15 -0.21 -4.21 -14.85
N THR A 16 -1.53 -4.36 -14.74
CA THR A 16 -2.49 -3.23 -14.69
C THR A 16 -3.36 -3.36 -13.46
N ALA A 17 -3.61 -2.26 -12.75
CA ALA A 17 -4.51 -2.25 -11.60
C ALA A 17 -5.92 -2.73 -11.98
N ASP A 18 -6.50 -3.62 -11.18
CA ASP A 18 -7.88 -4.05 -11.33
C ASP A 18 -8.82 -2.91 -10.89
N GLN A 19 -9.62 -2.41 -11.83
CA GLN A 19 -10.52 -1.28 -11.59
C GLN A 19 -11.83 -1.71 -10.91
N ALA A 20 -12.06 -3.01 -10.74
CA ALA A 20 -13.27 -3.55 -10.11
C ALA A 20 -13.08 -3.83 -8.61
N ALA A 21 -11.84 -3.95 -8.14
CA ALA A 21 -11.49 -4.18 -6.75
C ALA A 21 -11.08 -2.88 -6.04
N GLU A 22 -11.50 -2.77 -4.78
CA GLU A 22 -11.09 -1.68 -3.90
C GLU A 22 -9.70 -1.98 -3.32
N ALA A 23 -8.88 -0.94 -3.16
CA ALA A 23 -7.59 -1.08 -2.51
C ALA A 23 -7.77 -1.25 -0.99
N GLU A 24 -6.81 -1.91 -0.36
CA GLU A 24 -6.79 -2.15 1.07
C GLU A 24 -5.59 -1.47 1.73
N TYR A 25 -5.83 -0.99 2.95
CA TYR A 25 -4.88 -0.27 3.79
C TYR A 25 -4.76 -1.00 5.12
N GLU A 26 -3.53 -1.27 5.53
CA GLU A 26 -3.24 -1.93 6.79
C GLU A 26 -2.07 -1.27 7.51
N ALA A 27 -2.09 -1.32 8.83
CA ALA A 27 -0.95 -0.98 9.65
C ALA A 27 -0.77 -1.96 10.80
N VAL A 28 0.49 -2.11 11.21
CA VAL A 28 0.89 -2.84 12.41
C VAL A 28 1.75 -1.90 13.25
N CYS A 29 1.45 -1.78 14.53
CA CYS A 29 2.29 -1.07 15.47
C CYS A 29 3.62 -1.83 15.66
N VAL A 30 4.73 -1.20 15.32
CA VAL A 30 6.11 -1.73 15.46
C VAL A 30 6.91 -0.87 16.44
N SER A 31 6.19 -0.32 17.42
CA SER A 31 6.77 0.36 18.57
C SER A 31 6.90 -0.63 19.72
N GLY A 32 7.78 -0.32 20.66
CA GLY A 32 8.11 -1.18 21.79
C GLY A 32 9.63 -1.21 21.96
N ASP A 33 10.09 -1.27 23.20
CA ASP A 33 11.52 -1.19 23.52
C ASP A 33 12.20 -2.57 23.43
N GLU A 34 11.53 -3.61 23.93
CA GLU A 34 12.03 -5.00 23.94
C GLU A 34 11.37 -5.86 22.85
N GLU A 35 10.05 -5.72 22.66
CA GLU A 35 9.27 -6.42 21.64
C GLU A 35 8.31 -5.45 20.95
N ASP A 36 8.04 -5.68 19.66
CA ASP A 36 7.02 -4.92 18.94
C ASP A 36 5.65 -5.14 19.57
N CYS A 37 4.90 -4.05 19.77
CA CYS A 37 3.52 -4.05 20.24
C CYS A 37 2.63 -4.98 19.42
N GLY A 38 2.83 -5.00 18.10
CA GLY A 38 2.23 -5.99 17.21
C GLY A 38 0.74 -5.81 16.94
N GLU A 39 0.07 -4.85 17.58
CA GLU A 39 -1.35 -4.60 17.34
C GLU A 39 -1.56 -4.12 15.89
N ALA A 40 -2.52 -4.74 15.21
CA ALA A 40 -2.80 -4.51 13.80
C ALA A 40 -4.17 -3.86 13.61
N SER A 41 -4.30 -2.99 12.62
CA SER A 41 -5.58 -2.38 12.24
C SER A 41 -6.55 -3.38 11.62
N GLY A 42 -6.03 -4.46 11.03
CA GLY A 42 -6.75 -5.24 10.02
C GLY A 42 -6.96 -4.43 8.72
N PRO A 43 -7.47 -5.08 7.66
CA PRO A 43 -7.71 -4.44 6.37
C PRO A 43 -8.79 -3.36 6.47
N LEU A 44 -8.46 -2.18 5.96
CA LEU A 44 -9.34 -1.02 5.87
C LEU A 44 -9.46 -0.59 4.41
N THR A 45 -10.64 -0.17 3.99
CA THR A 45 -10.91 0.24 2.60
C THR A 45 -10.53 1.70 2.31
N ASP A 46 -10.03 2.43 3.30
CA ASP A 46 -9.75 3.87 3.20
C ASP A 46 -8.51 4.28 4.02
N ALA A 47 -7.76 5.24 3.46
CA ALA A 47 -6.53 5.76 4.05
C ALA A 47 -6.78 6.68 5.27
N ASP A 48 -7.93 7.37 5.34
CA ASP A 48 -8.30 8.20 6.49
C ASP A 48 -8.63 7.32 7.70
N ALA A 49 -9.37 6.22 7.49
CA ALA A 49 -9.62 5.19 8.49
C ALA A 49 -8.31 4.62 9.06
N LEU A 50 -7.32 4.33 8.21
CA LEU A 50 -6.00 3.87 8.67
C LEU A 50 -5.27 4.95 9.47
N THR A 51 -5.31 6.19 9.00
CA THR A 51 -4.69 7.34 9.68
C THR A 51 -5.30 7.55 11.05
N ARG A 52 -6.63 7.47 11.14
CA ARG A 52 -7.38 7.58 12.37
C ARG A 52 -6.98 6.47 13.36
N TRP A 53 -6.94 5.21 12.92
CA TRP A 53 -6.52 4.10 13.77
C TRP A 53 -5.12 4.32 14.36
N MET A 54 -4.15 4.73 13.54
CA MET A 54 -2.78 5.02 14.02
C MET A 54 -2.75 6.17 15.01
N ALA A 55 -3.53 7.23 14.78
CA ALA A 55 -3.63 8.37 15.68
C ALA A 55 -4.29 8.01 17.02
N GLU A 56 -5.36 7.23 16.99
CA GLU A 56 -6.04 6.71 18.20
C GLU A 56 -5.08 5.80 18.99
N HIS A 57 -4.40 4.86 18.34
CA HIS A 57 -3.42 4.00 19.00
C HIS A 57 -2.26 4.82 19.59
N THR A 58 -1.72 5.79 18.84
CA THR A 58 -0.66 6.70 19.34
C THR A 58 -1.11 7.47 20.57
N ARG A 59 -2.34 8.00 20.57
CA ARG A 59 -2.90 8.73 21.72
C ARG A 59 -3.01 7.84 22.95
N ASP A 60 -3.40 6.59 22.75
CA ASP A 60 -3.74 5.68 23.85
C ASP A 60 -2.51 4.95 24.42
N THR A 61 -1.47 4.73 23.61
CA THR A 61 -0.26 3.98 24.03
C THR A 61 1.04 4.81 24.04
N GLY A 62 1.06 5.96 23.36
CA GLY A 62 2.27 6.75 23.13
C GLY A 62 3.21 6.17 22.06
N HIS A 63 2.81 5.07 21.41
CA HIS A 63 3.55 4.43 20.33
C HIS A 63 3.53 5.28 19.06
N GLN A 64 4.68 5.41 18.38
CA GLN A 64 4.86 6.37 17.28
C GLN A 64 5.42 5.74 15.99
N ARG A 65 5.75 4.44 16.02
CA ARG A 65 6.29 3.70 14.88
C ARG A 65 5.29 2.65 14.40
N PHE A 66 4.98 2.71 13.11
CA PHE A 66 4.02 1.84 12.45
C PHE A 66 4.61 1.34 11.12
N ARG A 67 4.40 0.06 10.80
CA ARG A 67 4.56 -0.46 9.44
C ARG A 67 3.22 -0.32 8.74
N ARG A 68 3.20 0.28 7.55
CA ARG A 68 1.99 0.43 6.73
C ARG A 68 2.09 -0.43 5.47
N ALA A 69 0.96 -0.97 5.04
CA ALA A 69 0.80 -1.65 3.77
C ALA A 69 -0.34 -0.99 2.98
N TYR A 70 -0.14 -0.93 1.67
CA TYR A 70 -1.15 -0.59 0.68
C TYR A 70 -1.20 -1.76 -0.30
N CYS A 71 -2.37 -2.33 -0.47
CA CYS A 71 -2.61 -3.47 -1.33
C CYS A 71 -3.57 -3.03 -2.43
N GLU A 72 -3.10 -3.06 -3.67
CA GLU A 72 -3.96 -2.97 -4.84
C GLU A 72 -4.07 -4.34 -5.50
N TYR A 73 -5.20 -4.56 -6.14
CA TYR A 73 -5.42 -5.75 -6.96
C TYR A 73 -4.99 -5.44 -8.39
N ALA A 74 -4.43 -6.42 -9.09
CA ALA A 74 -3.89 -6.21 -10.42
C ALA A 74 -4.17 -7.42 -11.35
N HIS A 75 -4.37 -7.10 -12.63
CA HIS A 75 -4.35 -8.04 -13.73
C HIS A 75 -2.95 -8.15 -14.32
N VAL A 76 -2.54 -9.37 -14.64
CA VAL A 76 -1.21 -9.69 -15.18
C VAL A 76 -1.38 -10.49 -16.46
N GLU A 77 -0.83 -9.98 -17.56
CA GLU A 77 -0.86 -10.71 -18.82
C GLU A 77 0.09 -11.92 -18.79
N PRO A 78 -0.29 -13.06 -19.42
CA PRO A 78 0.61 -14.20 -19.58
C PRO A 78 1.92 -13.80 -20.28
N GLY A 79 3.06 -14.22 -19.72
CA GLY A 79 4.38 -13.88 -20.27
C GLY A 79 4.88 -12.48 -19.93
N ALA A 80 4.25 -11.78 -18.97
CA ALA A 80 4.73 -10.49 -18.49
C ALA A 80 6.19 -10.55 -17.97
N TRP A 81 6.65 -11.72 -17.53
CA TRP A 81 8.04 -11.95 -17.13
C TRP A 81 8.67 -13.03 -18.02
N LEU A 82 9.16 -12.62 -19.20
CA LEU A 82 9.91 -13.45 -20.14
C LEU A 82 11.32 -12.89 -20.34
#